data_AF-A0A7X3INN5-F1
#
_entry.id   AF-A0A7X3INN5-F1
#
_cell.length_a   1.000
_cell.length_b   1.000
_cell.length_c   1.000
_cell.angle_alpha   90.00
_cell.angle_beta   90.00
_cell.angle_gamma   90.00
#
_symmetry.space_group_name_H-M   'P 1'
#
loop_
_entity.id
_entity.type
_entity.pdbx_description
1 polymer ?
#
loop_
_entity_poly.entity_id
_entity_poly.type
_entity_poly.pdbx_seq_one_letter_code
_entity_poly.pdbx_strand_id
1 'polypeptide(L)'
;MQDPHLIRGKGGSCQKIHADGLRDFFADIRSRYSLDRITFLCIGTDRSTGDALGPLTGSALCSYGFPHVVGTMSAPCDAASLEACITAIPENHIVVAVDACLGQALSVGSFLVSDEPLLPAQSVGHALPAVGHYSVAAVVNVKGPKPYATLQMTSLFHVMTMAGQIATSAADAFGLLSEDKRSPVSTAGLWLNNIHN
;
A
#
# COMPACT_ATOMS: atom_id res chain seq x y z
N MET A 1 -10.08 -8.31 39.08
CA MET A 1 -9.88 -7.06 38.33
C MET A 1 -8.52 -7.17 37.65
N GLN A 2 -8.49 -7.75 36.46
CA GLN A 2 -7.28 -8.04 35.70
C GLN A 2 -7.17 -7.02 34.56
N ASP A 3 -5.99 -6.42 34.49
CA ASP A 3 -5.56 -5.41 33.51
C ASP A 3 -5.60 -5.99 32.08
N PRO A 4 -6.36 -5.40 31.14
CA PRO A 4 -6.52 -5.94 29.78
C PRO A 4 -5.30 -5.72 28.86
N HIS A 5 -4.21 -5.11 29.33
CA HIS A 5 -3.04 -4.80 28.48
C HIS A 5 -1.98 -5.91 28.34
N LEU A 6 -2.27 -7.16 28.72
CA LEU A 6 -1.23 -8.20 28.72
C LEU A 6 -1.68 -9.58 28.20
N ILE A 7 -2.12 -9.68 26.94
CA ILE A 7 -2.09 -10.95 26.19
C ILE A 7 -1.79 -10.70 24.70
N ARG A 8 -0.51 -10.71 24.31
CA ARG A 8 0.02 -11.56 23.21
C ARG A 8 1.51 -11.28 22.99
N GLY A 9 2.33 -12.30 23.22
CA GLY A 9 3.68 -12.40 22.68
C GLY A 9 3.71 -13.24 21.41
N LYS A 10 4.33 -12.70 20.34
CA LYS A 10 5.15 -13.38 19.32
C LYS A 10 5.69 -12.26 18.40
N GLY A 11 6.99 -12.24 18.14
CA GLY A 11 7.66 -11.19 17.37
C GLY A 11 7.01 -10.94 16.00
N GLY A 12 6.95 -9.66 15.62
CA GLY A 12 6.35 -9.17 14.39
C GLY A 12 6.79 -9.95 13.16
N SER A 13 5.83 -10.51 12.44
CA SER A 13 6.08 -11.45 11.35
C SER A 13 5.70 -10.80 10.03
N CYS A 14 6.70 -10.29 9.31
CA CYS A 14 6.55 -9.96 7.89
C CYS A 14 6.27 -11.25 7.11
N GLN A 15 5.12 -11.33 6.47
CA GLN A 15 4.67 -12.50 5.72
C GLN A 15 4.66 -12.21 4.22
N LYS A 16 5.23 -13.12 3.44
CA LYS A 16 5.09 -13.11 1.98
C LYS A 16 3.81 -13.82 1.60
N ILE A 17 2.92 -13.12 0.90
CA ILE A 17 1.63 -13.62 0.42
C ILE A 17 1.48 -13.41 -1.09
N HIS A 18 0.57 -14.15 -1.70
CA HIS A 18 0.10 -13.90 -3.06
C HIS A 18 -1.14 -12.99 -3.04
N ALA A 19 -1.60 -12.57 -4.23
CA ALA A 19 -2.70 -11.62 -4.36
C ALA A 19 -4.02 -12.09 -3.72
N ASP A 20 -4.26 -13.40 -3.67
CA ASP A 20 -5.43 -14.01 -3.03
C ASP A 20 -5.46 -13.78 -1.51
N GLY A 21 -4.29 -13.69 -0.86
CA GLY A 21 -4.17 -13.41 0.57
C GLY A 21 -4.41 -11.96 0.98
N LEU A 22 -4.38 -11.00 0.03
CA LEU A 22 -4.53 -9.57 0.35
C LEU A 22 -5.89 -9.26 0.96
N ARG A 23 -6.95 -9.92 0.46
CA ARG A 23 -8.31 -9.70 0.95
C ARG A 23 -8.43 -10.07 2.41
N ASP A 24 -7.88 -11.22 2.80
CA ASP A 24 -7.93 -11.70 4.19
C ASP A 24 -7.12 -10.80 5.11
N PHE A 25 -5.97 -10.30 4.64
CA PHE A 25 -5.19 -9.29 5.36
C PHE A 25 -5.99 -8.02 5.65
N PHE A 26 -6.64 -7.43 4.63
CA PHE A 26 -7.47 -6.24 4.84
C PHE A 26 -8.75 -6.54 5.65
N ALA A 27 -9.31 -7.74 5.54
CA ALA A 27 -10.47 -8.15 6.32
C ALA A 27 -10.14 -8.25 7.82
N ASP A 28 -8.95 -8.72 8.17
CA ASP A 28 -8.46 -8.71 9.54
C ASP A 28 -8.35 -7.28 10.09
N ILE A 29 -7.80 -6.33 9.32
CA ILE A 29 -7.74 -4.91 9.70
C ILE A 29 -9.15 -4.35 9.92
N ARG A 30 -10.08 -4.58 8.96
CA ARG A 30 -11.48 -4.15 9.07
C ARG A 30 -12.17 -4.71 10.31
N SER A 31 -11.87 -5.95 10.71
CA SER A 31 -12.49 -6.57 11.87
C SER A 31 -12.15 -5.86 13.19
N ARG A 32 -11.04 -5.10 13.20
CA ARG A 32 -10.52 -4.40 14.38
C ARG A 32 -10.82 -2.90 14.35
N TYR A 33 -10.90 -2.31 13.16
CA TYR A 33 -11.01 -0.86 12.99
C TYR A 33 -12.05 -0.50 11.93
N SER A 34 -12.81 0.56 12.22
CA SER A 34 -13.76 1.12 11.27
C SER A 34 -13.04 1.93 10.18
N LEU A 35 -13.63 1.98 8.98
CA LEU A 35 -13.04 2.62 7.80
C LEU A 35 -12.70 4.11 8.01
N ASP A 36 -13.49 4.83 8.79
CA ASP A 36 -13.29 6.24 9.15
C ASP A 36 -12.06 6.48 10.03
N ARG A 37 -11.53 5.42 10.65
CA ARG A 37 -10.34 5.48 11.52
C ARG A 37 -9.08 4.96 10.83
N ILE A 38 -9.14 4.69 9.53
CA ILE A 38 -8.03 4.12 8.77
C ILE A 38 -7.57 5.13 7.74
N THR A 39 -6.27 5.42 7.70
CA THR A 39 -5.63 6.16 6.62
C THR A 39 -4.71 5.25 5.83
N PHE A 40 -4.89 5.21 4.51
CA PHE A 40 -3.92 4.60 3.61
C PHE A 40 -2.82 5.61 3.29
N LEU A 41 -1.57 5.26 3.57
CA LEU A 41 -0.39 6.05 3.21
C LEU A 41 0.33 5.34 2.06
N CYS A 42 0.10 5.81 0.84
CA CYS A 42 0.64 5.20 -0.36
C CYS A 42 1.91 5.92 -0.81
N ILE A 43 3.05 5.30 -0.55
CA ILE A 43 4.39 5.87 -0.71
C ILE A 43 4.92 5.53 -2.10
N GLY A 44 5.45 6.54 -2.78
CA GLY A 44 6.00 6.42 -4.12
C GLY A 44 5.94 7.72 -4.90
N THR A 45 6.38 7.66 -6.14
CA THR A 45 6.43 8.82 -7.05
C THR A 45 5.95 8.42 -8.44
N ASP A 46 5.33 9.35 -9.15
CA ASP A 46 4.95 9.20 -10.56
C ASP A 46 6.14 9.32 -11.53
N ARG A 47 7.34 9.67 -11.02
CA ARG A 47 8.55 9.91 -11.82
C ARG A 47 9.39 8.66 -12.09
N SER A 48 9.04 7.51 -11.50
CA SER A 48 9.75 6.24 -11.61
C SER A 48 8.72 5.12 -11.72
N THR A 49 8.77 4.31 -12.77
CA THR A 49 7.71 3.33 -13.04
C THR A 49 7.57 2.30 -11.91
N GLY A 50 8.69 1.82 -11.35
CA GLY A 50 8.70 0.90 -10.22
C GLY A 50 8.21 1.52 -8.91
N ASP A 51 8.36 2.83 -8.74
CA ASP A 51 7.91 3.55 -7.53
C ASP A 51 6.51 4.16 -7.68
N ALA A 52 5.89 4.04 -8.86
CA ALA A 52 4.55 4.56 -9.11
C ALA A 52 3.45 3.76 -8.39
N LEU A 53 3.79 2.60 -7.80
CA LEU A 53 2.82 1.73 -7.12
C LEU A 53 1.98 2.48 -6.08
N GLY A 54 2.62 3.24 -5.18
CA GLY A 54 1.91 3.97 -4.13
C GLY A 54 0.89 4.95 -4.71
N PRO A 55 1.30 5.98 -5.47
CA PRO A 55 0.39 6.93 -6.09
C PRO A 55 -0.73 6.28 -6.92
N LEU A 56 -0.43 5.19 -7.65
CA LEU A 56 -1.44 4.41 -8.38
C LEU A 56 -2.44 3.76 -7.42
N THR A 57 -1.97 3.03 -6.40
CA THR A 57 -2.85 2.41 -5.40
C THR A 57 -3.71 3.46 -4.71
N GLY A 58 -3.15 4.59 -4.30
CA GLY A 58 -3.90 5.66 -3.63
C GLY A 58 -4.99 6.25 -4.53
N SER A 59 -4.68 6.55 -5.78
CA SER A 59 -5.70 7.00 -6.75
C SER A 59 -6.83 5.96 -6.94
N ALA A 60 -6.49 4.67 -7.00
CA ALA A 60 -7.47 3.60 -7.10
C ALA A 60 -8.33 3.48 -5.83
N LEU A 61 -7.74 3.56 -4.64
CA LEU A 61 -8.47 3.57 -3.36
C LEU A 61 -9.47 4.75 -3.29
N CYS A 62 -9.06 5.95 -3.68
CA CYS A 62 -9.98 7.09 -3.78
C CYS A 62 -11.17 6.79 -4.70
N SER A 63 -10.93 6.12 -5.84
CA SER A 63 -11.99 5.76 -6.79
C SER A 63 -12.96 4.68 -6.27
N TYR A 64 -12.56 3.91 -5.25
CA TYR A 64 -13.42 2.97 -4.53
C TYR A 64 -14.15 3.63 -3.35
N GLY A 65 -13.88 4.90 -3.05
CA GLY A 65 -14.57 5.65 -1.99
C GLY A 65 -13.91 5.54 -0.62
N PHE A 66 -12.62 5.18 -0.55
CA PHE A 66 -11.87 5.27 0.71
C PHE A 66 -11.75 6.75 1.14
N PRO A 67 -12.14 7.10 2.39
CA PRO A 67 -12.25 8.50 2.81
C PRO A 67 -10.90 9.15 3.15
N HIS A 68 -9.90 8.35 3.55
CA HIS A 68 -8.61 8.86 4.01
C HIS A 68 -7.47 8.17 3.28
N VAL A 69 -6.98 8.82 2.23
CA VAL A 69 -5.87 8.35 1.40
C VAL A 69 -4.85 9.48 1.25
N VAL A 70 -3.60 9.18 1.53
CA VAL A 70 -2.45 10.07 1.37
C VAL A 70 -1.50 9.43 0.36
N GLY A 71 -1.03 10.20 -0.62
CA GLY A 71 -0.24 9.68 -1.73
C GLY A 71 -1.14 9.19 -2.87
N THR A 72 -1.41 10.06 -3.83
CA THR A 72 -2.17 9.75 -5.05
C THR A 72 -1.37 10.19 -6.26
N MET A 73 -1.81 9.84 -7.48
CA MET A 73 -1.18 10.36 -8.70
C MET A 73 -1.16 11.90 -8.77
N SER A 74 -2.18 12.58 -8.26
CA SER A 74 -2.25 14.05 -8.25
C SER A 74 -1.46 14.69 -7.09
N ALA A 75 -1.20 13.93 -6.03
CA ALA A 75 -0.41 14.37 -4.88
C ALA A 75 0.46 13.21 -4.35
N PRO A 76 1.58 12.89 -5.03
CA PRO A 76 2.46 11.79 -4.63
C PRO A 76 3.09 11.99 -3.25
N CYS A 77 3.33 10.89 -2.54
CA CYS A 77 4.02 10.85 -1.26
C CYS A 77 5.39 10.19 -1.45
N ASP A 78 6.42 10.99 -1.76
CA ASP A 78 7.78 10.50 -1.96
C ASP A 78 8.69 10.87 -0.79
N ALA A 79 9.97 10.53 -0.86
CA ALA A 79 10.91 10.79 0.23
C ALA A 79 11.00 12.28 0.62
N ALA A 80 10.72 13.21 -0.30
CA ALA A 80 10.77 14.64 -0.01
C ALA A 80 9.48 15.17 0.64
N SER A 81 8.33 14.54 0.37
CA SER A 81 7.03 14.93 0.96
C SER A 81 6.58 14.06 2.13
N LEU A 82 7.24 12.93 2.39
CA LEU A 82 6.84 11.91 3.37
C LEU A 82 6.58 12.48 4.77
N GLU A 83 7.46 13.35 5.28
CA GLU A 83 7.29 13.95 6.61
C GLU A 83 5.99 14.77 6.69
N ALA A 84 5.77 15.66 5.72
CA ALA A 84 4.56 16.47 5.65
C ALA A 84 3.30 15.60 5.47
N CYS A 85 3.40 14.54 4.66
CA CYS A 85 2.32 13.58 4.46
C CYS A 85 1.95 12.86 5.77
N ILE A 86 2.93 12.42 6.56
CA ILE A 86 2.71 11.77 7.86
C ILE A 86 2.09 12.75 8.86
N THR A 87 2.61 13.98 8.93
CA THR A 87 2.09 15.01 9.84
C THR A 87 0.64 15.39 9.55
N ALA A 88 0.19 15.24 8.30
CA ALA A 88 -1.19 15.50 7.91
C ALA A 88 -2.18 14.38 8.33
N ILE A 89 -1.69 13.22 8.77
CA ILE A 89 -2.53 12.10 9.21
C ILE A 89 -3.03 12.36 10.63
N PRO A 90 -4.33 12.20 10.93
CA PRO A 90 -4.85 12.33 12.29
C PRO A 90 -4.18 11.31 13.24
N GLU A 91 -3.76 11.77 14.42
CA GLU A 91 -3.01 10.95 15.40
C GLU A 91 -3.75 9.68 15.86
N ASN A 92 -5.08 9.70 15.82
CA ASN A 92 -5.94 8.59 16.24
C ASN A 92 -6.26 7.59 15.10
N HIS A 93 -5.71 7.79 13.90
CA HIS A 93 -5.90 6.92 12.76
C HIS A 93 -4.91 5.75 12.75
N ILE A 94 -5.43 4.60 12.34
CA ILE A 94 -4.64 3.44 11.97
C ILE A 94 -4.10 3.65 10.56
N VAL A 95 -2.78 3.61 10.43
CA VAL A 95 -2.11 3.83 9.16
C VAL A 95 -1.79 2.51 8.49
N VAL A 96 -2.24 2.35 7.24
CA VAL A 96 -1.88 1.24 6.36
C VAL A 96 -0.94 1.77 5.28
N ALA A 97 0.35 1.47 5.42
CA ALA A 97 1.36 1.91 4.48
C ALA A 97 1.38 0.99 3.24
N VAL A 98 1.52 1.59 2.06
CA VAL A 98 1.65 0.85 0.79
C VAL A 98 2.87 1.37 0.04
N ASP A 99 3.78 0.48 -0.33
CA ASP A 99 5.00 0.83 -1.06
C ASP A 99 5.43 -0.28 -2.04
N ALA A 100 6.42 0.03 -2.87
CA ALA A 100 7.05 -0.92 -3.77
C ALA A 100 8.45 -1.29 -3.26
N CYS A 101 8.85 -2.54 -3.45
CA CYS A 101 10.18 -3.00 -3.12
C CYS A 101 10.76 -3.94 -4.19
N LEU A 102 12.07 -4.13 -4.13
CA LEU A 102 12.80 -5.09 -4.95
C LEU A 102 13.14 -6.34 -4.14
N GLY A 103 12.94 -7.52 -4.72
CA GLY A 103 13.09 -8.80 -4.02
C GLY A 103 13.81 -9.86 -4.82
N GLN A 104 13.82 -11.09 -4.31
CA GLN A 104 14.35 -12.23 -5.08
C GLN A 104 13.45 -12.52 -6.29
N ALA A 105 14.01 -13.11 -7.35
CA ALA A 105 13.26 -13.40 -8.58
C ALA A 105 11.97 -14.21 -8.34
N LEU A 106 12.02 -15.21 -7.45
CA LEU A 106 10.86 -16.03 -7.06
C LEU A 106 9.80 -15.28 -6.24
N SER A 107 10.07 -14.04 -5.86
CA SER A 107 9.15 -13.20 -5.08
C SER A 107 8.55 -12.07 -5.91
N VAL A 108 8.96 -11.86 -7.16
CA VAL A 108 8.34 -10.84 -8.03
C VAL A 108 6.86 -11.16 -8.23
N GLY A 109 6.01 -10.15 -8.07
CA GLY A 109 4.55 -10.31 -8.11
C GLY A 109 3.91 -10.79 -6.80
N SER A 110 4.69 -10.99 -5.73
CA SER A 110 4.17 -11.24 -4.39
C SER A 110 4.10 -9.96 -3.55
N PHE A 111 3.40 -10.05 -2.42
CA PHE A 111 3.24 -8.96 -1.46
C PHE A 111 3.88 -9.34 -0.13
N LEU A 112 4.54 -8.39 0.50
CA LEU A 112 5.04 -8.50 1.86
C LEU A 112 4.07 -7.73 2.75
N VAL A 113 3.36 -8.45 3.62
CA VAL A 113 2.43 -7.84 4.57
C VAL A 113 2.97 -7.93 5.99
N SER A 114 2.69 -6.92 6.79
CA SER A 114 3.06 -6.90 8.20
C SER A 114 1.97 -6.21 9.02
N ASP A 115 1.84 -6.65 10.27
CA ASP A 115 1.05 -6.05 11.34
C ASP A 115 1.92 -5.24 12.32
N GLU A 116 3.07 -4.75 11.82
CA GLU A 116 4.01 -3.92 12.58
C GLU A 116 4.13 -2.54 11.93
N PRO A 117 4.47 -1.51 12.72
CA PRO A 117 4.90 -0.24 12.18
C PRO A 117 6.08 -0.38 11.22
N LEU A 118 6.00 0.30 10.08
CA LEU A 118 7.10 0.40 9.13
C LEU A 118 8.19 1.27 9.80
N LEU A 119 9.35 0.68 10.07
CA LEU A 119 10.57 1.41 10.36
C LEU A 119 11.19 1.74 9.00
N PRO A 120 11.16 3.00 8.53
CA PRO A 120 11.75 3.34 7.24
C PRO A 120 13.23 2.95 7.22
N ALA A 121 13.68 2.33 6.13
CA ALA A 121 15.06 1.89 6.00
C ALA A 121 16.04 3.07 6.17
N GLN A 122 17.19 2.79 6.79
CA GLN A 122 18.33 3.68 7.09
C GLN A 122 19.00 4.38 5.87
N SER A 123 18.30 4.56 4.75
CA SER A 123 18.87 5.20 3.55
C SER A 123 18.71 6.72 3.52
N VAL A 124 18.05 7.31 4.54
CA VAL A 124 17.97 8.76 4.76
C VAL A 124 18.47 9.00 6.17
N GLY A 125 19.52 9.83 6.33
CA GLY A 125 20.29 10.01 7.57
C GLY A 125 19.55 10.64 8.76
N HIS A 126 18.23 10.56 8.82
CA HIS A 126 17.40 11.01 9.92
C HIS A 126 16.45 9.90 10.37
N ALA A 127 16.37 9.66 11.68
CA ALA A 127 15.44 8.72 12.28
C ALA A 127 14.01 9.21 12.04
N LEU A 128 13.35 8.66 11.04
CA LEU A 128 11.93 8.86 10.82
C LEU A 128 11.15 8.12 11.92
N PRO A 129 10.03 8.67 12.42
CA PRO A 129 9.18 7.96 13.38
C PRO A 129 8.74 6.62 12.77
N ALA A 130 8.48 5.62 13.61
CA ALA A 130 7.83 4.40 13.14
C ALA A 130 6.46 4.76 12.55
N VAL A 131 6.23 4.45 11.28
CA VAL A 131 5.06 4.92 10.53
C VAL A 131 4.29 3.72 10.01
N GLY A 132 2.98 3.75 10.17
CA GLY A 132 2.16 2.58 9.87
C GLY A 132 1.86 1.78 11.12
N HIS A 133 0.74 1.09 11.08
CA HIS A 133 0.39 -0.01 11.98
C HIS A 133 0.38 -1.32 11.18
N TYR A 134 0.19 -1.19 9.87
CA TYR A 134 0.15 -2.25 8.89
C TYR A 134 0.92 -1.79 7.65
N SER A 135 1.52 -2.72 6.92
CA SER A 135 2.22 -2.42 5.66
C SER A 135 1.90 -3.44 4.58
N VAL A 136 1.86 -2.98 3.33
CA VAL A 136 1.80 -3.81 2.12
C VAL A 136 2.89 -3.34 1.15
N ALA A 137 3.94 -4.15 1.02
CA ALA A 137 5.02 -3.92 0.08
C ALA A 137 4.84 -4.84 -1.15
N ALA A 138 4.69 -4.28 -2.34
CA ALA A 138 4.68 -5.06 -3.58
C ALA A 138 6.11 -5.33 -4.07
N VAL A 139 6.46 -6.59 -4.31
CA VAL A 139 7.74 -6.93 -4.93
C VAL A 139 7.64 -6.75 -6.45
N VAL A 140 7.91 -5.54 -6.93
CA VAL A 140 7.64 -5.15 -8.31
C VAL A 140 8.70 -5.63 -9.30
N ASN A 141 9.91 -5.94 -8.82
CA ASN A 141 11.00 -6.43 -9.66
C ASN A 141 12.11 -7.13 -8.85
N VAL A 142 13.06 -7.75 -9.56
CA VAL A 142 14.22 -8.44 -8.99
C VAL A 142 15.22 -7.42 -8.44
N LYS A 143 15.75 -7.65 -7.25
CA LYS A 143 16.87 -6.89 -6.69
C LYS A 143 18.16 -7.24 -7.43
N GLY A 144 18.55 -6.36 -8.36
CA GLY A 144 19.81 -6.44 -9.09
C GLY A 144 20.93 -5.59 -8.48
N PRO A 145 22.12 -5.55 -9.11
CA PRO A 145 23.27 -4.76 -8.66
C PRO A 145 23.04 -3.23 -8.77
N LYS A 146 22.00 -2.78 -9.49
CA LYS A 146 21.64 -1.37 -9.68
C LYS A 146 20.16 -1.13 -9.33
N PRO A 147 19.78 -1.12 -8.05
CA PRO A 147 18.38 -1.11 -7.62
C PRO A 147 17.58 0.09 -8.15
N TYR A 148 18.16 1.29 -8.15
CA TYR A 148 17.48 2.49 -8.65
C TYR A 148 17.14 2.40 -10.14
N ALA A 149 18.11 1.97 -10.97
CA ALA A 149 17.88 1.77 -12.41
C ALA A 149 16.87 0.65 -12.68
N THR A 150 16.83 -0.38 -11.82
CA THR A 150 15.83 -1.45 -11.91
C THR A 150 14.42 -0.92 -11.66
N LEU A 151 14.21 -0.07 -10.66
CA LEU A 151 12.91 0.57 -10.42
C LEU A 151 12.49 1.44 -11.60
N GLN A 152 13.39 2.25 -12.15
CA GLN A 152 13.12 3.10 -13.32
C GLN A 152 12.73 2.32 -14.60
N MET A 153 13.18 1.07 -14.73
CA MET A 153 12.92 0.22 -15.89
C MET A 153 11.89 -0.88 -15.59
N THR A 154 11.26 -0.85 -14.42
CA THR A 154 10.23 -1.83 -14.06
C THR A 154 9.00 -1.64 -14.95
N SER A 155 8.38 -2.75 -15.37
CA SER A 155 7.19 -2.71 -16.23
C SER A 155 6.04 -1.97 -15.53
N LEU A 156 5.63 -0.82 -16.09
CA LEU A 156 4.50 -0.06 -15.56
C LEU A 156 3.20 -0.89 -15.55
N PHE A 157 2.97 -1.73 -16.57
CA PHE A 157 1.81 -2.62 -16.61
C PHE A 157 1.79 -3.59 -15.41
N HIS A 158 2.96 -4.12 -15.03
CA HIS A 158 3.08 -4.98 -13.86
C HIS A 158 2.76 -4.22 -12.57
N VAL A 159 3.32 -3.02 -12.42
CA VAL A 159 3.06 -2.13 -11.27
C VAL A 159 1.58 -1.76 -11.17
N MET A 160 0.94 -1.37 -12.28
CA MET A 160 -0.49 -1.07 -12.32
C MET A 160 -1.35 -2.29 -11.96
N THR A 161 -0.94 -3.49 -12.38
CA THR A 161 -1.63 -4.74 -12.02
C THR A 161 -1.58 -4.98 -10.51
N MET A 162 -0.40 -4.86 -9.91
CA MET A 162 -0.22 -5.05 -8.46
C MET A 162 -0.95 -3.96 -7.66
N ALA A 163 -0.87 -2.70 -8.10
CA ALA A 163 -1.59 -1.59 -7.47
C ALA A 163 -3.11 -1.82 -7.49
N GLY A 164 -3.63 -2.32 -8.62
CA GLY A 164 -5.03 -2.71 -8.77
C GLY A 164 -5.43 -3.87 -7.86
N GLN A 165 -4.57 -4.89 -7.71
CA GLN A 165 -4.80 -6.01 -6.78
C GLN A 165 -4.94 -5.52 -5.34
N ILE A 166 -4.03 -4.65 -4.88
CA ILE A 166 -4.09 -4.06 -3.54
C ILE A 166 -5.40 -3.29 -3.34
N ALA A 167 -5.72 -2.36 -4.24
CA ALA A 167 -6.89 -1.51 -4.10
C ALA A 167 -8.21 -2.30 -4.19
N THR A 168 -8.30 -3.28 -5.10
CA THR A 168 -9.49 -4.13 -5.26
C THR A 168 -9.70 -5.02 -4.05
N SER A 169 -8.64 -5.66 -3.54
CA SER A 169 -8.72 -6.51 -2.34
C SER A 169 -9.08 -5.71 -1.10
N ALA A 170 -8.53 -4.49 -0.95
CA ALA A 170 -8.94 -3.58 0.12
C ALA A 170 -10.43 -3.21 -0.04
N ALA A 171 -10.85 -2.76 -1.22
CA ALA A 171 -12.24 -2.40 -1.47
C ALA A 171 -13.21 -3.56 -1.19
N ASP A 172 -12.87 -4.78 -1.58
CA ASP A 172 -13.68 -5.98 -1.29
C ASP A 172 -13.78 -6.20 0.22
N ALA A 173 -12.61 -6.24 0.89
CA ALA A 173 -12.54 -6.46 2.32
C ALA A 173 -13.33 -5.41 3.10
N PHE A 174 -13.31 -4.14 2.69
CA PHE A 174 -14.05 -3.03 3.30
C PHE A 174 -15.51 -2.90 2.83
N GLY A 175 -15.98 -3.75 1.90
CA GLY A 175 -17.36 -3.72 1.41
C GLY A 175 -17.67 -2.54 0.49
N LEU A 176 -16.65 -1.99 -0.17
CA LEU A 176 -16.72 -0.85 -1.09
C LEU A 176 -16.79 -1.27 -2.58
N LEU A 177 -16.72 -2.57 -2.88
CA LEU A 177 -16.98 -3.08 -4.22
C LEU A 177 -18.48 -3.11 -4.52
N SER A 178 -18.91 -2.29 -5.48
CA SER A 178 -20.21 -2.46 -6.13
C SER A 178 -20.16 -3.61 -7.13
N GLU A 179 -21.30 -4.28 -7.38
CA GLU A 179 -21.37 -5.42 -8.32
C GLU A 179 -20.88 -5.08 -9.75
N ASP A 180 -21.00 -3.81 -10.15
CA ASP A 180 -20.57 -3.28 -11.45
C ASP A 180 -19.03 -3.23 -11.63
N LYS A 181 -18.25 -3.33 -10.55
CA LYS A 181 -16.77 -3.24 -10.56
C LYS A 181 -16.05 -4.59 -10.41
N ARG A 182 -16.76 -5.73 -10.55
CA ARG A 182 -16.20 -7.09 -10.34
C ARG A 182 -15.48 -7.72 -11.55
N SER A 183 -15.45 -7.09 -12.73
CA SER A 183 -14.87 -7.76 -13.92
C SER A 183 -13.34 -7.61 -13.99
N PRO A 184 -12.57 -8.64 -14.41
CA PRO A 184 -11.11 -8.53 -14.61
C PRO A 184 -10.71 -7.51 -15.68
N VAL A 185 -11.65 -7.18 -16.58
CA VAL A 185 -11.51 -6.14 -17.62
C VAL A 185 -11.74 -4.74 -17.05
N SER A 186 -12.38 -4.61 -15.88
CA SER A 186 -12.71 -3.33 -15.25
C SER A 186 -11.51 -2.62 -14.62
N THR A 187 -10.42 -3.32 -14.27
CA THR A 187 -9.21 -2.65 -13.77
C THR A 187 -8.63 -1.71 -14.83
N ALA A 188 -8.61 -2.11 -16.11
CA ALA A 188 -8.26 -1.21 -17.21
C ALA A 188 -9.31 -0.09 -17.42
N GLY A 189 -10.59 -0.39 -17.21
CA GLY A 189 -11.68 0.60 -17.27
C GLY A 189 -11.61 1.66 -16.15
N LEU A 190 -11.15 1.30 -14.95
CA LEU A 190 -10.87 2.21 -13.83
C LEU A 190 -9.74 3.19 -14.17
N TRP A 191 -8.72 2.73 -14.92
CA TRP A 191 -7.61 3.58 -15.37
C TRP A 191 -7.97 4.46 -16.56
N LEU A 192 -8.80 3.97 -17.50
CA LEU A 192 -9.20 4.71 -18.71
C LEU A 192 -10.31 5.73 -18.46
N ASN A 193 -11.24 5.48 -17.53
CA ASN A 193 -12.34 6.41 -17.24
C ASN A 193 -11.91 7.71 -16.52
N ASN A 194 -10.64 7.82 -16.09
CA ASN A 194 -10.08 9.02 -15.47
C ASN A 194 -9.30 9.94 -16.43
N ILE A 195 -9.32 9.68 -17.76
CA ILE A 195 -8.65 10.52 -18.77
C ILE A 195 -9.57 11.63 -19.33
N HIS A 196 -10.83 11.69 -18.89
CA HIS A 196 -11.75 12.78 -19.22
C HIS A 196 -12.40 13.37 -17.97
N ASN A 197 -11.72 14.34 -17.35
CA ASN A 197 -12.32 15.55 -16.80
C ASN A 197 -11.27 16.66 -16.68
#